data_AF-A0A9D8XCE4-F1
#
_entry.id   AF-A0A9D8XCE4-F1
#
_cell.length_a   1.000
_cell.length_b   1.000
_cell.length_c   1.000
_cell.angle_alpha   90.00
_cell.angle_beta   90.00
_cell.angle_gamma   90.00
#
_symmetry.space_group_name_H-M   'P 1'
#
loop_
_entity.id
_entity.type
_entity.pdbx_description
1 polymer ?
#
loop_
_entity_poly.entity_id
_entity_poly.type
_entity_poly.pdbx_seq_one_letter_code
_entity_poly.pdbx_strand_id
1 'polypeptide(L)'
;MCSGISALIGLSVGIVLILRKFNPAYSLMFSALLAGLISGAELTQTVGWMLEGVRDMAPAIVRILAAGVLAGALVKTGSAEKIADSIIRGLGERNVLLALVLALFFLAVAGVFIDVAVVTAAPIALAAAQRANLSQSAVLLAMIGGGKAGNIVSPNPNTISAAEQFRAELSSVMAANWLPALVGIGSSLFLAWILECRNRRNAKGRPLTAEDAVSSGTEDAGEERSSSSEKLPNLMSALLGPLTALGLLALRPLAGIPVDPLVALPVGGIVCILASGHLRRFHESLDYGISKMSGVAILLVGPGTLA
;
A
#
# COMPACT_ATOMS: atom_id res chain seq x y z
N MET A 1 24.39 -30.18 13.44
CA MET A 1 24.92 -28.89 13.98
C MET A 1 24.96 -27.76 12.93
N CYS A 2 24.39 -27.91 11.72
CA CYS A 2 24.60 -26.93 10.63
C CYS A 2 23.36 -26.16 10.13
N SER A 3 22.16 -26.35 10.70
CA SER A 3 20.91 -25.80 10.13
C SER A 3 20.85 -24.26 10.14
N GLY A 4 21.49 -23.59 11.11
CA GLY A 4 21.49 -22.13 11.17
C GLY A 4 22.49 -21.50 10.19
N ILE A 5 23.64 -22.14 9.99
CA ILE A 5 24.70 -21.62 9.11
C ILE A 5 24.29 -21.75 7.65
N SER A 6 23.67 -22.88 7.28
CA SER A 6 23.12 -23.07 5.92
C SER A 6 22.03 -22.06 5.60
N ALA A 7 21.13 -21.76 6.55
CA ALA A 7 20.10 -20.73 6.40
C ALA A 7 20.70 -19.32 6.22
N LEU A 8 21.72 -18.96 7.01
CA LEU A 8 22.42 -17.67 6.87
C LEU A 8 23.14 -17.55 5.52
N ILE A 9 23.77 -18.62 5.04
CA ILE A 9 24.41 -18.64 3.72
C ILE A 9 23.36 -18.48 2.62
N GLY A 10 22.25 -19.22 2.69
CA GLY A 10 21.12 -19.07 1.78
C GLY A 10 20.61 -17.64 1.74
N LEU A 11 20.24 -17.08 2.90
CA LEU A 11 19.77 -15.70 3.00
C LEU A 11 20.77 -14.69 2.41
N SER A 12 22.07 -14.87 2.68
CA SER A 12 23.12 -14.03 2.12
C SER A 12 23.16 -14.10 0.59
N VAL A 13 23.07 -15.30 0.01
CA VAL A 13 23.01 -15.49 -1.45
C VAL A 13 21.76 -14.83 -2.04
N GLY A 14 20.60 -14.99 -1.41
CA GLY A 14 19.34 -14.36 -1.82
C GLY A 14 19.46 -12.83 -1.85
N ILE A 15 20.01 -12.23 -0.79
CA ILE A 15 20.26 -10.78 -0.71
C ILE A 15 21.21 -10.33 -1.82
N VAL A 16 22.32 -11.03 -2.04
CA VAL A 16 23.29 -10.67 -3.10
C VAL A 16 22.65 -10.73 -4.49
N LEU A 17 21.80 -11.72 -4.77
CA LEU A 17 21.07 -11.84 -6.03
C LEU A 17 20.07 -10.69 -6.22
N ILE A 18 19.33 -10.33 -5.18
CA ILE A 18 18.42 -9.18 -5.21
C ILE A 18 19.19 -7.89 -5.49
N LEU A 19 20.33 -7.67 -4.83
CA LEU A 19 21.19 -6.50 -5.06
C LEU A 19 21.79 -6.48 -6.48
N ARG A 20 21.99 -7.64 -7.10
CA ARG A 20 22.39 -7.81 -8.51
C ARG A 20 21.24 -7.60 -9.50
N LYS A 21 20.07 -7.15 -9.04
CA LYS A 21 18.85 -6.90 -9.83
C LYS A 21 18.20 -8.15 -10.44
N PHE A 22 18.45 -9.34 -9.89
CA PHE A 22 17.62 -10.50 -10.22
C PHE A 22 16.22 -10.34 -9.62
N ASN A 23 15.22 -11.01 -10.23
CA ASN A 23 13.86 -11.03 -9.70
C ASN A 23 13.89 -11.58 -8.26
N PRO A 24 13.31 -10.88 -7.27
CA PRO A 24 13.38 -11.30 -5.88
C PRO A 24 12.77 -12.67 -5.59
N ALA A 25 11.64 -13.02 -6.23
CA ALA A 25 10.99 -14.30 -5.99
C ALA A 25 11.91 -15.46 -6.37
N TYR A 26 12.48 -15.42 -7.58
CA TYR A 26 13.44 -16.44 -8.05
C TYR A 26 14.74 -16.45 -7.24
N SER A 27 15.21 -15.27 -6.82
CA SER A 27 16.42 -15.15 -6.00
C SER A 27 16.26 -15.87 -4.67
N LEU A 28 15.09 -15.72 -4.03
CA LEU A 28 14.78 -16.35 -2.76
C LEU A 28 14.55 -17.87 -2.91
N MET A 29 13.83 -18.29 -3.96
CA MET A 29 13.66 -19.72 -4.27
C MET A 29 14.98 -20.44 -4.52
N PHE A 30 15.88 -19.83 -5.30
CA PHE A 30 17.20 -20.38 -5.56
C PHE A 30 18.04 -20.44 -4.28
N SER A 31 17.96 -19.40 -3.45
CA SER A 31 18.68 -19.38 -2.18
C SER A 31 18.17 -20.41 -1.17
N ALA A 32 16.86 -20.69 -1.15
CA ALA A 32 16.26 -21.74 -0.32
C ALA A 32 16.75 -23.13 -0.74
N LEU A 33 16.80 -23.38 -2.05
CA LEU A 33 17.35 -24.61 -2.60
C LEU A 33 18.81 -24.80 -2.18
N LEU A 34 19.65 -23.77 -2.31
CA LEU A 34 21.04 -23.83 -1.87
C LEU A 34 21.16 -24.04 -0.36
N ALA A 35 20.34 -23.38 0.44
CA ALA A 35 20.33 -23.54 1.89
C ALA A 35 20.02 -24.99 2.30
N GLY A 36 18.98 -25.61 1.72
CA GLY A 36 18.62 -27.00 2.01
C GLY A 36 19.73 -27.99 1.64
N LEU A 37 20.34 -27.82 0.46
CA LEU A 37 21.44 -28.67 0.02
C LEU A 37 22.70 -28.51 0.89
N ILE A 38 23.07 -27.28 1.26
CA ILE A 38 24.22 -27.00 2.16
C ILE A 38 23.94 -27.53 3.57
N SER A 39 22.67 -27.61 3.98
CA SER A 39 22.28 -28.22 5.25
C SER A 39 22.47 -29.74 5.28
N GLY A 40 22.80 -30.37 4.15
CA GLY A 40 22.96 -31.82 4.02
C GLY A 40 21.65 -32.57 3.75
N ALA A 41 20.58 -31.86 3.39
CA ALA A 41 19.31 -32.48 3.03
C ALA A 41 19.34 -33.00 1.59
N GLU A 42 18.56 -34.04 1.31
CA GLU A 42 18.35 -34.51 -0.06
C GLU A 42 17.55 -33.48 -0.87
N LEU A 43 17.71 -33.52 -2.20
CA LEU A 43 17.00 -32.59 -3.10
C LEU A 43 15.48 -32.68 -2.92
N THR A 44 14.94 -33.91 -2.86
CA THR A 44 13.50 -34.14 -2.67
C THR A 44 13.00 -33.58 -1.35
N GLN A 45 13.78 -33.74 -0.28
CA GLN A 45 13.45 -33.21 1.03
C GLN A 45 13.49 -31.68 1.05
N THR A 46 14.51 -31.08 0.42
CA THR A 46 14.64 -29.63 0.29
C THR A 46 13.44 -29.02 -0.44
N VAL A 47 13.04 -29.61 -1.57
CA VAL A 47 11.84 -29.17 -2.30
C VAL A 47 10.58 -29.36 -1.46
N GLY A 48 10.50 -30.44 -0.68
CA GLY A 48 9.41 -30.66 0.27
C GLY A 48 9.26 -29.52 1.27
N TRP A 49 10.35 -29.11 1.92
CA TRP A 49 10.35 -27.97 2.85
C TRP A 49 9.98 -26.66 2.16
N MET A 50 10.51 -26.41 0.96
CA MET A 50 10.14 -25.22 0.19
C MET A 50 8.63 -25.16 -0.10
N LEU A 51 8.01 -26.30 -0.46
CA LEU A 51 6.57 -26.37 -0.72
C LEU A 51 5.74 -26.20 0.57
N GLU A 52 6.23 -26.74 1.68
CA GLU A 52 5.59 -26.58 3.00
C GLU A 52 5.60 -25.12 3.46
N GLY A 53 6.73 -24.42 3.32
CA GLY A 53 6.80 -22.99 3.64
C GLY A 53 5.94 -22.12 2.70
N VAL A 54 5.82 -22.47 1.41
CA VAL A 54 4.87 -21.80 0.50
C VAL A 54 3.42 -22.07 0.90
N ARG A 55 3.10 -23.30 1.34
CA ARG A 55 1.76 -23.66 1.82
C ARG A 55 1.36 -22.82 3.03
N ASP A 56 2.29 -22.56 3.94
CA ASP A 56 2.05 -21.71 5.10
C ASP A 56 1.82 -20.24 4.72
N MET A 57 2.38 -19.78 3.59
CA MET A 57 2.13 -18.44 3.04
C MET A 57 0.86 -18.33 2.19
N ALA A 58 0.26 -19.45 1.78
CA ALA A 58 -0.91 -19.43 0.89
C ALA A 58 -2.08 -18.60 1.43
N PRO A 59 -2.46 -18.65 2.72
CA PRO A 59 -3.52 -17.79 3.25
C PRO A 59 -3.23 -16.30 3.09
N ALA A 60 -1.99 -15.87 3.35
CA ALA A 60 -1.59 -14.47 3.19
C ALA A 60 -1.68 -14.04 1.72
N ILE A 61 -1.18 -14.87 0.80
CA ILE A 61 -1.23 -14.62 -0.65
C ILE A 61 -2.68 -14.41 -1.13
N VAL A 62 -3.60 -15.29 -0.73
CA VAL A 62 -5.00 -15.20 -1.16
C VAL A 62 -5.69 -13.97 -0.56
N ARG A 63 -5.44 -13.65 0.71
CA ARG A 63 -5.96 -12.43 1.36
C ARG A 63 -5.45 -11.15 0.71
N ILE A 64 -4.21 -11.16 0.21
CA ILE A 64 -3.62 -10.04 -0.54
C ILE A 64 -4.33 -9.82 -1.87
N LEU A 65 -4.57 -10.89 -2.62
CA LEU A 65 -5.34 -10.80 -3.86
C LEU A 65 -6.77 -10.29 -3.59
N ALA A 66 -7.40 -10.72 -2.49
CA ALA A 66 -8.69 -10.24 -2.05
C ALA A 66 -8.69 -8.74 -1.69
N ALA A 67 -7.62 -8.25 -1.04
CA ALA A 67 -7.42 -6.82 -0.77
C ALA A 67 -7.37 -5.99 -2.07
N GLY A 68 -6.89 -6.59 -3.17
CA GLY A 68 -6.84 -5.98 -4.49
C GLY A 68 -8.20 -5.50 -4.98
N VAL A 69 -9.28 -6.23 -4.67
CA VAL A 69 -10.64 -5.86 -5.07
C VAL A 69 -11.04 -4.50 -4.50
N LEU A 70 -10.76 -4.25 -3.22
CA LEU A 70 -11.04 -2.96 -2.58
C LEU A 70 -10.16 -1.84 -3.16
N ALA A 71 -8.85 -2.11 -3.33
CA ALA A 71 -7.92 -1.14 -3.88
C ALA A 71 -8.31 -0.74 -5.32
N GLY A 72 -8.61 -1.72 -6.17
CA GLY A 72 -9.03 -1.48 -7.55
C GLY A 72 -10.38 -0.79 -7.65
N ALA A 73 -11.33 -1.14 -6.79
CA ALA A 73 -12.60 -0.41 -6.68
C ALA A 73 -12.37 1.07 -6.33
N LEU A 74 -11.54 1.37 -5.32
CA LEU A 74 -11.29 2.74 -4.89
C LEU A 74 -10.66 3.61 -5.98
N VAL A 75 -9.75 3.03 -6.75
CA VAL A 75 -9.03 3.73 -7.82
C VAL A 75 -9.92 3.90 -9.05
N LYS A 76 -10.49 2.81 -9.58
CA LYS A 76 -11.27 2.84 -10.82
C LYS A 76 -12.63 3.53 -10.70
N THR A 77 -13.19 3.63 -9.50
CA THR A 77 -14.43 4.42 -9.27
C THR A 77 -14.16 5.90 -9.00
N GLY A 78 -12.90 6.34 -8.91
CA GLY A 78 -12.55 7.71 -8.51
C GLY A 78 -12.84 8.02 -7.03
N SER A 79 -13.14 7.00 -6.22
CA SER A 79 -13.42 7.18 -4.78
C SER A 79 -12.17 7.65 -4.03
N ALA A 80 -10.99 7.11 -4.36
CA ALA A 80 -9.72 7.56 -3.78
C ALA A 80 -9.44 9.04 -4.09
N GLU A 81 -9.66 9.47 -5.34
CA GLU A 81 -9.51 10.86 -5.77
C GLU A 81 -10.49 11.77 -5.00
N LYS A 82 -11.75 11.35 -4.86
CA LYS A 82 -12.75 12.13 -4.11
C LYS A 82 -12.40 12.29 -2.63
N ILE A 83 -11.91 11.23 -1.99
CA ILE A 83 -11.49 11.27 -0.58
C ILE A 83 -10.33 12.26 -0.42
N ALA A 84 -9.31 12.16 -1.27
CA ALA A 84 -8.17 13.06 -1.24
C ALA A 84 -8.57 14.53 -1.45
N ASP A 85 -9.36 14.82 -2.49
CA ASP A 85 -9.88 16.17 -2.78
C ASP A 85 -10.67 16.74 -1.61
N SER A 86 -11.52 15.93 -0.98
CA SER A 86 -12.36 16.37 0.13
C SER A 86 -11.54 16.72 1.38
N ILE A 87 -10.50 15.95 1.69
CA ILE A 87 -9.60 16.23 2.82
C ILE A 87 -8.79 17.50 2.56
N ILE A 88 -8.22 17.62 1.36
CA ILE A 88 -7.40 18.78 0.98
C ILE A 88 -8.22 20.08 1.02
N ARG A 89 -9.46 20.05 0.51
CA ARG A 89 -10.37 21.21 0.59
C ARG A 89 -10.83 21.51 2.02
N GLY A 90 -11.11 20.47 2.81
CA GLY A 90 -11.62 20.61 4.17
C GLY A 90 -10.63 21.27 5.14
N LEU A 91 -9.34 20.94 5.03
CA LEU A 91 -8.30 21.54 5.87
C LEU A 91 -7.82 22.91 5.37
N GLY A 92 -8.09 23.23 4.11
CA GLY A 92 -7.82 24.53 3.50
C GLY A 92 -6.34 24.83 3.26
N GLU A 93 -6.09 25.98 2.61
CA GLU A 93 -4.76 26.38 2.14
C GLU A 93 -3.77 26.72 3.25
N ARG A 94 -4.25 26.96 4.48
CA ARG A 94 -3.39 27.27 5.63
C ARG A 94 -2.58 26.06 6.13
N ASN A 95 -3.09 24.84 5.90
CA ASN A 95 -2.54 23.61 6.45
C ASN A 95 -2.30 22.56 5.35
N VAL A 96 -1.84 22.97 4.15
CA VAL A 96 -1.68 22.05 3.00
C VAL A 96 -0.80 20.85 3.34
N LEU A 97 0.36 21.02 3.98
CA LEU A 97 1.21 19.87 4.36
C LEU A 97 0.48 18.86 5.25
N LEU A 98 -0.31 19.33 6.21
CA LEU A 98 -1.14 18.47 7.05
C LEU A 98 -2.24 17.77 6.24
N ALA A 99 -2.90 18.52 5.36
CA ALA A 99 -3.95 17.99 4.51
C ALA A 99 -3.44 16.89 3.58
N LEU A 100 -2.22 17.04 3.05
CA LEU A 100 -1.56 16.03 2.22
C LEU A 100 -1.20 14.77 3.02
N VAL A 101 -0.58 14.93 4.20
CA VAL A 101 -0.24 13.80 5.07
C VAL A 101 -1.51 13.03 5.43
N LEU A 102 -2.57 13.72 5.85
CA LEU A 102 -3.83 13.08 6.24
C LEU A 102 -4.55 12.45 5.06
N ALA A 103 -4.56 13.09 3.88
CA ALA A 103 -5.17 12.53 2.69
C ALA A 103 -4.52 11.18 2.35
N LEU A 104 -3.18 11.14 2.24
CA LEU A 104 -2.48 9.91 1.92
C LEU A 104 -2.55 8.88 3.04
N PHE A 105 -2.57 9.33 4.30
CA PHE A 105 -2.82 8.46 5.44
C PHE A 105 -4.16 7.73 5.33
N PHE A 106 -5.26 8.46 5.15
CA PHE A 106 -6.59 7.86 5.08
C PHE A 106 -6.78 7.00 3.81
N LEU A 107 -6.21 7.40 2.67
CA LEU A 107 -6.20 6.57 1.46
C LEU A 107 -5.46 5.25 1.70
N ALA A 108 -4.30 5.29 2.36
CA ALA A 108 -3.54 4.09 2.68
C ALA A 108 -4.25 3.21 3.72
N VAL A 109 -4.89 3.81 4.74
CA VAL A 109 -5.73 3.11 5.74
C VAL A 109 -6.88 2.37 5.06
N ALA A 110 -7.48 2.97 4.03
CA ALA A 110 -8.55 2.36 3.24
C ALA A 110 -8.10 1.14 2.40
N GLY A 111 -6.79 0.86 2.33
CA GLY A 111 -6.22 -0.28 1.60
C GLY A 111 -5.68 0.07 0.22
N VAL A 112 -5.61 1.36 -0.14
CA VAL A 112 -4.95 1.79 -1.38
C VAL A 112 -3.43 1.71 -1.21
N PHE A 113 -2.74 1.13 -2.19
CA PHE A 113 -1.28 1.13 -2.17
C PHE A 113 -0.70 2.53 -2.27
N ILE A 114 0.48 2.74 -1.68
CA ILE A 114 1.08 4.07 -1.58
C ILE A 114 1.47 4.64 -2.93
N ASP A 115 2.06 3.82 -3.82
CA ASP A 115 2.40 4.23 -5.18
C ASP A 115 1.15 4.72 -5.93
N VAL A 116 0.09 3.92 -5.91
CA VAL A 116 -1.18 4.26 -6.56
C VAL A 116 -1.86 5.46 -5.89
N ALA A 117 -1.86 5.52 -4.55
CA ALA A 117 -2.44 6.63 -3.79
C ALA A 117 -1.71 7.95 -4.06
N VAL A 118 -0.37 7.92 -4.14
CA VAL A 118 0.45 9.09 -4.46
C VAL A 118 0.17 9.54 -5.89
N VAL A 119 0.15 8.64 -6.87
CA VAL A 119 -0.17 9.00 -8.27
C VAL A 119 -1.59 9.58 -8.38
N THR A 120 -2.56 8.98 -7.70
CA THR A 120 -3.96 9.45 -7.72
C THR A 120 -4.11 10.83 -7.08
N ALA A 121 -3.44 11.06 -5.96
CA ALA A 121 -3.54 12.32 -5.22
C ALA A 121 -2.60 13.42 -5.74
N ALA A 122 -1.56 13.08 -6.51
CA ALA A 122 -0.51 14.01 -6.95
C ALA A 122 -1.05 15.25 -7.69
N PRO A 123 -1.99 15.15 -8.65
CA PRO A 123 -2.49 16.33 -9.36
C PRO A 123 -3.17 17.33 -8.41
N ILE A 124 -3.98 16.83 -7.47
CA ILE A 124 -4.69 17.63 -6.47
C ILE A 124 -3.68 18.22 -5.48
N ALA A 125 -2.72 17.40 -5.04
CA ALA A 125 -1.70 17.79 -4.09
C ALA A 125 -0.78 18.90 -4.63
N LEU A 126 -0.33 18.76 -5.87
CA LEU A 126 0.53 19.74 -6.55
C LEU A 126 -0.23 21.04 -6.81
N ALA A 127 -1.51 20.98 -7.22
CA ALA A 127 -2.34 22.16 -7.37
C ALA A 127 -2.54 22.92 -6.04
N ALA A 128 -2.78 22.20 -4.93
CA ALA A 128 -2.91 22.81 -3.60
C ALA A 128 -1.57 23.39 -3.11
N ALA A 129 -0.47 22.67 -3.35
CA ALA A 129 0.87 23.10 -2.98
C ALA A 129 1.36 24.33 -3.76
N GLN A 130 1.00 24.45 -5.05
CA GLN A 130 1.27 25.63 -5.86
C GLN A 130 0.61 26.88 -5.28
N ARG A 131 -0.68 26.78 -4.90
CA ARG A 131 -1.42 27.88 -4.28
C ARG A 131 -0.83 28.29 -2.93
N ALA A 132 -0.35 27.32 -2.15
CA ALA A 132 0.31 27.55 -0.87
C ALA A 132 1.80 27.92 -0.99
N ASN A 133 2.35 28.02 -2.21
CA ASN A 133 3.76 28.30 -2.49
C ASN A 133 4.71 27.41 -1.67
N LEU A 134 4.48 26.10 -1.74
CA LEU A 134 5.29 25.07 -1.07
C LEU A 134 6.29 24.45 -2.04
N SER A 135 7.40 23.95 -1.49
CA SER A 135 8.39 23.21 -2.27
C SER A 135 7.92 21.79 -2.62
N GLN A 136 8.19 21.35 -3.86
CA GLN A 136 7.83 20.01 -4.34
C GLN A 136 8.39 18.89 -3.45
N SER A 137 9.60 19.05 -2.94
CA SER A 137 10.24 18.06 -2.09
C SER A 137 9.55 17.92 -0.73
N ALA A 138 9.09 19.02 -0.12
CA ALA A 138 8.32 18.96 1.12
C ALA A 138 6.95 18.31 0.91
N VAL A 139 6.31 18.58 -0.23
CA VAL A 139 5.03 18.00 -0.64
C VAL A 139 5.15 16.49 -0.85
N LEU A 140 6.12 16.03 -1.64
CA LEU A 140 6.35 14.62 -1.89
C LEU A 140 6.74 13.86 -0.61
N LEU A 141 7.58 14.46 0.23
CA LEU A 141 7.93 13.89 1.54
C LEU A 141 6.69 13.74 2.43
N ALA A 142 5.84 14.76 2.50
CA ALA A 142 4.59 14.71 3.24
C ALA A 142 3.66 13.61 2.71
N MET A 143 3.50 13.49 1.39
CA MET A 143 2.67 12.46 0.77
C MET A 143 3.19 11.04 1.05
N ILE A 144 4.49 10.79 0.85
CA ILE A 144 5.10 9.48 1.10
C ILE A 144 5.04 9.14 2.60
N GLY A 145 5.31 10.12 3.47
CA GLY A 145 5.27 9.97 4.91
C GLY A 145 3.87 9.62 5.42
N GLY A 146 2.86 10.38 5.00
CA GLY A 146 1.45 10.09 5.31
C GLY A 146 1.01 8.73 4.78
N GLY A 147 1.36 8.42 3.52
CA GLY A 147 1.07 7.13 2.91
C GLY A 147 1.69 5.96 3.68
N LYS A 148 2.97 6.05 4.06
CA LYS A 148 3.63 5.01 4.86
C LYS A 148 3.06 4.87 6.25
N ALA A 149 2.72 5.98 6.92
CA ALA A 149 2.06 5.93 8.22
C ALA A 149 0.70 5.20 8.14
N GLY A 150 -0.12 5.50 7.12
CA GLY A 150 -1.43 4.85 6.95
C GLY A 150 -1.31 3.38 6.57
N ASN A 151 -0.29 3.05 5.78
CA ASN A 151 -0.02 1.70 5.33
C ASN A 151 0.40 0.74 6.46
N ILE A 152 0.87 1.25 7.61
CA ILE A 152 1.20 0.39 8.76
C ILE A 152 -0.08 -0.04 9.51
N VAL A 153 -1.17 0.72 9.40
CA VAL A 153 -2.45 0.46 10.09
C VAL A 153 -3.45 -0.28 9.18
N SER A 154 -3.18 -0.36 7.89
CA SER A 154 -4.13 -0.84 6.90
C SER A 154 -4.08 -2.37 6.69
N PRO A 155 -5.17 -2.97 6.20
CA PRO A 155 -5.21 -4.40 5.84
C PRO A 155 -4.52 -4.61 4.49
N ASN A 156 -3.23 -4.31 4.43
CA ASN A 156 -2.40 -4.39 3.24
C ASN A 156 -1.53 -5.65 3.23
N PRO A 157 -0.82 -5.93 2.12
CA PRO A 157 -0.01 -7.12 2.02
C PRO A 157 1.05 -7.27 3.09
N ASN A 158 1.71 -6.18 3.48
CA ASN A 158 2.78 -6.23 4.47
C ASN A 158 2.24 -6.62 5.85
N THR A 159 1.11 -6.05 6.26
CA THR A 159 0.46 -6.31 7.55
C THR A 159 -0.20 -7.67 7.56
N ILE A 160 -0.82 -8.10 6.45
CA ILE A 160 -1.39 -9.44 6.29
C ILE A 160 -0.29 -10.51 6.39
N SER A 161 0.84 -10.30 5.73
CA SER A 161 1.96 -11.24 5.77
C SER A 161 2.59 -11.33 7.17
N ALA A 162 2.75 -10.18 7.84
CA ALA A 162 3.24 -10.16 9.21
C ALA A 162 2.26 -10.86 10.18
N ALA A 163 0.96 -10.60 10.05
CA ALA A 163 -0.06 -11.25 10.87
C ALA A 163 -0.02 -12.78 10.70
N GLU A 164 0.08 -13.27 9.46
CA GLU A 164 0.15 -14.72 9.21
C GLU A 164 1.44 -15.35 9.75
N GLN A 165 2.59 -14.73 9.50
CA GLN A 165 3.89 -15.29 9.91
C GLN A 165 4.04 -15.36 11.43
N PHE A 166 3.54 -14.35 12.15
CA PHE A 166 3.56 -14.34 13.61
C PHE A 166 2.33 -15.04 14.22
N ARG A 167 1.46 -15.66 13.40
CA ARG A 167 0.18 -16.26 13.81
C ARG A 167 -0.65 -15.31 14.70
N ALA A 168 -0.55 -14.02 14.40
CA ALA A 168 -1.24 -12.94 15.10
C ALA A 168 -2.53 -12.58 14.37
N GLU A 169 -3.52 -12.12 15.11
CA GLU A 169 -4.76 -11.65 14.51
C GLU A 169 -4.54 -10.34 13.75
N LEU A 170 -4.95 -10.26 12.48
CA LEU A 170 -4.76 -9.06 11.65
C LEU A 170 -5.33 -7.80 12.33
N SER A 171 -6.53 -7.89 12.90
CA SER A 171 -7.17 -6.79 13.62
C SER A 171 -6.34 -6.29 14.81
N SER A 172 -5.68 -7.20 15.53
CA SER A 172 -4.79 -6.86 16.64
C SER A 172 -3.51 -6.18 16.14
N VAL A 173 -2.92 -6.66 15.04
CA VAL A 173 -1.72 -6.06 14.45
C VAL A 173 -2.04 -4.64 13.96
N MET A 174 -3.16 -4.46 13.25
CA MET A 174 -3.66 -3.15 12.82
C MET A 174 -3.90 -2.21 14.01
N ALA A 175 -4.50 -2.72 15.09
CA ALA A 175 -4.76 -1.94 16.30
C ALA A 175 -3.46 -1.46 16.98
N ALA A 176 -2.48 -2.35 17.13
CA ALA A 176 -1.18 -2.03 17.74
C ALA A 176 -0.40 -0.97 16.94
N ASN A 177 -0.62 -0.94 15.62
CA ASN A 177 0.08 -0.07 14.68
C ASN A 177 -0.40 1.38 14.66
N TRP A 178 -1.51 1.72 15.33
CA TRP A 178 -1.97 3.11 15.45
C TRP A 178 -0.96 4.02 16.15
N LEU A 179 -0.30 3.54 17.20
CA LEU A 179 0.68 4.35 17.94
C LEU A 179 1.92 4.67 17.07
N PRO A 180 2.59 3.68 16.43
CA PRO A 180 3.62 3.96 15.42
C PRO A 180 3.16 4.88 14.29
N ALA A 181 1.91 4.73 13.82
CA ALA A 181 1.40 5.55 12.74
C ALA A 181 1.22 7.03 13.13
N LEU A 182 0.75 7.31 14.35
CA LEU A 182 0.67 8.68 14.87
C LEU A 182 2.07 9.32 14.99
N VAL A 183 3.06 8.56 15.45
CA VAL A 183 4.47 9.00 15.46
C VAL A 183 4.98 9.22 14.02
N GLY A 184 4.59 8.37 13.08
CA GLY A 184 4.90 8.50 11.65
C GLY A 184 4.32 9.78 11.04
N ILE A 185 3.06 10.11 11.33
CA ILE A 185 2.42 11.36 10.92
C ILE A 185 3.18 12.56 11.50
N GLY A 186 3.44 12.54 12.81
CA GLY A 186 4.15 13.62 13.49
C GLY A 186 5.56 13.85 12.95
N SER A 187 6.33 12.78 12.76
CA SER A 187 7.69 12.86 12.21
C SER A 187 7.69 13.31 10.74
N SER A 188 6.75 12.85 9.93
CA SER A 188 6.60 13.28 8.52
C SER A 188 6.28 14.76 8.41
N LEU A 189 5.36 15.27 9.25
CA LEU A 189 5.04 16.69 9.31
C LEU A 189 6.22 17.52 9.78
N PHE A 190 6.92 17.06 10.81
CA PHE A 190 8.10 17.74 11.34
C PHE A 190 9.22 17.84 10.29
N LEU A 191 9.52 16.75 9.58
CA LEU A 191 10.52 16.73 8.53
C LEU A 191 10.10 17.59 7.32
N ALA A 192 8.85 17.50 6.89
CA ALA A 192 8.33 18.32 5.79
C ALA A 192 8.38 19.82 6.12
N TRP A 193 8.05 20.16 7.37
CA TRP A 193 8.13 21.53 7.88
C TRP A 193 9.59 22.03 7.95
N ILE A 194 10.52 21.23 8.48
CA ILE A 194 11.96 21.58 8.49
C ILE A 194 12.46 21.82 7.07
N LEU A 195 12.10 20.93 6.14
CA LEU A 195 12.54 21.00 4.75
C LEU A 195 12.01 22.27 4.07
N GLU A 196 10.74 22.59 4.30
CA GLU A 196 10.13 23.81 3.78
C GLU A 196 10.78 25.07 4.38
N CYS A 197 11.02 25.11 5.69
CA CYS A 197 11.75 26.20 6.33
C CYS A 197 13.16 26.36 5.76
N ARG A 198 13.87 25.26 5.49
CA ARG A 198 15.22 25.28 4.91
C ARG A 198 15.20 25.78 3.46
N ASN A 199 14.24 25.33 2.67
CA ASN A 199 14.08 25.74 1.27
C ASN A 199 13.74 27.23 1.14
N ARG A 200 12.88 27.75 2.03
CA ARG A 200 12.57 29.19 2.11
C ARG A 200 13.78 30.03 2.47
N ARG A 201 14.61 29.60 3.43
CA ARG A 201 15.84 30.33 3.82
C ARG A 201 16.91 30.36 2.73
N ASN A 202 17.05 29.28 1.98
CA ASN A 202 18.13 29.15 1.01
C ASN A 202 17.82 29.76 -0.37
N ALA A 203 16.62 30.33 -0.59
CA ALA A 203 16.13 30.80 -1.90
C ALA A 203 16.27 29.77 -3.06
N LYS A 204 16.56 28.50 -2.72
CA LYS A 204 16.74 27.37 -3.64
C LYS A 204 15.46 26.55 -3.82
N GLY A 205 14.41 26.84 -3.07
CA GLY A 205 13.09 26.30 -3.35
C GLY A 205 12.51 27.01 -4.57
N ARG A 206 12.60 26.38 -5.75
CA ARG A 206 11.78 26.82 -6.89
C ARG A 206 10.31 26.61 -6.47
N PRO A 207 9.46 27.65 -6.50
CA PRO A 207 8.02 27.46 -6.41
C PRO A 207 7.63 26.44 -7.47
N LEU A 208 6.71 25.52 -7.10
CA LEU A 208 6.15 24.58 -8.07
C LEU A 208 5.62 25.36 -9.28
N THR A 209 6.18 25.09 -10.45
CA THR A 209 5.72 25.67 -11.73
C THR A 209 4.64 24.78 -12.34
N ALA A 210 3.77 25.35 -13.18
CA ALA A 210 2.68 24.61 -13.83
C ALA A 210 3.19 23.39 -14.63
N GLU A 211 4.44 23.43 -15.09
CA GLU A 211 5.12 22.35 -15.84
C GLU A 211 5.47 21.13 -14.96
N ASP A 212 5.78 21.31 -13.66
CA ASP A 212 6.16 20.22 -12.74
C ASP A 212 4.97 19.34 -12.34
N ALA A 213 3.76 19.90 -12.39
CA ALA A 213 2.51 19.18 -12.17
C ALA A 213 2.12 18.28 -13.36
N VAL A 214 2.68 18.55 -14.55
CA VAL A 214 2.39 17.80 -15.77
C VAL A 214 3.46 16.74 -16.02
N SER A 215 4.74 17.03 -15.79
CA SER A 215 5.86 16.11 -16.05
C SER A 215 5.89 14.88 -15.13
N SER A 216 5.51 15.02 -13.86
CA SER A 216 5.43 13.92 -12.89
C SER A 216 4.29 12.92 -13.15
N GLY A 217 3.42 13.22 -14.12
CA GLY A 217 2.28 12.39 -14.50
C GLY A 217 2.38 11.77 -15.89
N THR A 218 3.55 11.65 -16.50
CA THR A 218 3.66 11.25 -17.93
C THR A 218 4.58 10.08 -18.28
N GLU A 219 5.41 9.53 -17.38
CA GLU A 219 6.35 8.47 -17.82
C GLU A 219 5.83 7.03 -17.63
N ASP A 220 4.78 6.81 -16.83
CA ASP A 220 4.07 5.51 -16.73
C ASP A 220 2.53 5.63 -16.74
N ALA A 221 1.99 6.86 -16.79
CA ALA A 221 0.55 7.13 -16.67
C ALA A 221 -0.16 7.30 -18.03
N GLY A 222 0.49 6.88 -19.13
CA GLY A 222 -0.01 7.04 -20.50
C GLY A 222 -1.28 6.25 -20.83
N GLU A 223 -1.65 5.24 -20.04
CA GLU A 223 -2.86 4.45 -20.25
C GLU A 223 -3.98 4.72 -19.21
N GLU A 224 -3.71 5.47 -18.14
CA GLU A 224 -4.62 5.52 -16.98
C GLU A 224 -5.52 6.77 -16.92
N ARG A 225 -5.48 7.66 -17.93
CA ARG A 225 -6.53 8.67 -18.14
C ARG A 225 -7.61 8.10 -19.05
N SER A 226 -8.55 7.33 -18.49
CA SER A 226 -9.86 7.19 -19.12
C SER A 226 -10.53 8.57 -19.07
N SER A 227 -10.44 9.25 -20.20
CA SER A 227 -11.20 10.42 -20.59
C SER A 227 -12.70 10.19 -20.39
N SER A 228 -13.25 10.82 -19.36
CA SER A 228 -14.56 11.46 -19.46
C SER A 228 -14.73 12.37 -18.26
N SER A 229 -15.39 13.50 -18.50
CA SER A 229 -15.91 14.43 -17.50
C SER A 229 -17.05 13.75 -16.70
N GLU A 230 -16.78 12.58 -16.11
CA GLU A 230 -17.70 11.85 -15.26
C GLU A 230 -17.58 12.38 -13.84
N LYS A 231 -18.73 12.68 -13.26
CA LYS A 231 -18.88 13.28 -11.94
C LYS A 231 -18.19 12.39 -10.91
N LEU A 232 -17.20 12.93 -10.18
CA LEU A 232 -16.66 12.27 -9.00
C LEU A 232 -17.79 11.81 -8.08
N PRO A 233 -17.68 10.63 -7.45
CA PRO A 233 -18.70 10.17 -6.51
C PRO A 233 -18.87 11.19 -5.37
N ASN A 234 -19.99 11.09 -4.65
CA ASN A 234 -20.15 11.85 -3.41
C ASN A 234 -19.17 11.30 -2.35
N LEU A 235 -18.78 12.15 -1.39
CA LEU A 235 -17.86 11.73 -0.32
C LEU A 235 -18.41 10.55 0.48
N MET A 236 -19.72 10.55 0.75
CA MET A 236 -20.38 9.44 1.45
C MET A 236 -20.31 8.13 0.66
N SER A 237 -20.53 8.15 -0.65
CA SER A 237 -20.38 6.96 -1.50
C SER A 237 -18.94 6.46 -1.56
N ALA A 238 -17.97 7.38 -1.62
CA ALA A 238 -16.56 7.03 -1.66
C ALA A 238 -16.06 6.38 -0.34
N LEU A 239 -16.62 6.79 0.80
CA LEU A 239 -16.24 6.27 2.12
C LEU A 239 -16.94 4.96 2.48
N LEU A 240 -18.09 4.62 1.88
CA LEU A 240 -18.86 3.43 2.23
C LEU A 240 -18.06 2.13 2.05
N GLY A 241 -17.29 1.98 0.97
CA GLY A 241 -16.46 0.80 0.74
C GLY A 241 -15.37 0.58 1.81
N PRO A 242 -14.49 1.56 2.05
CA PRO A 242 -13.50 1.48 3.12
C PRO A 242 -14.12 1.28 4.50
N LEU A 243 -15.20 2.00 4.82
CA LEU A 243 -15.86 1.89 6.12
C LEU A 243 -16.50 0.52 6.32
N THR A 244 -17.07 -0.09 5.28
CA THR A 244 -17.61 -1.45 5.37
C THR A 244 -16.49 -2.48 5.54
N ALA A 245 -15.38 -2.39 4.81
CA ALA A 245 -14.22 -3.25 5.00
C ALA A 245 -13.66 -3.16 6.43
N LEU A 246 -13.40 -1.94 6.92
CA LEU A 246 -12.91 -1.72 8.29
C LEU A 246 -13.93 -2.16 9.34
N GLY A 247 -15.22 -1.88 9.13
CA GLY A 247 -16.29 -2.29 10.03
C GLY A 247 -16.41 -3.82 10.15
N LEU A 248 -16.30 -4.53 9.02
CA LEU A 248 -16.26 -5.99 8.98
C LEU A 248 -15.04 -6.56 9.73
N LEU A 249 -13.86 -5.97 9.58
CA LEU A 249 -12.67 -6.38 10.32
C LEU A 249 -12.77 -6.05 11.82
N ALA A 250 -13.45 -4.95 12.18
CA ALA A 250 -13.64 -4.51 13.55
C ALA A 250 -14.73 -5.29 14.32
N LEU A 251 -15.57 -6.08 13.63
CA LEU A 251 -16.58 -6.94 14.27
C LEU A 251 -15.97 -7.97 15.23
N ARG A 252 -14.73 -8.40 14.97
CA ARG A 252 -14.04 -9.35 15.86
C ARG A 252 -13.73 -8.76 17.23
N PRO A 253 -12.98 -7.64 17.37
CA PRO A 253 -12.73 -7.04 18.68
C PRO A 253 -13.98 -6.45 19.34
N LEU A 254 -14.98 -6.01 18.57
CA LEU A 254 -16.18 -5.34 19.13
C LEU A 254 -17.28 -6.31 19.55
N ALA A 255 -17.50 -7.38 18.78
CA ALA A 255 -18.63 -8.30 18.95
C ALA A 255 -18.21 -9.79 19.02
N GLY A 256 -16.91 -10.10 18.95
CA GLY A 256 -16.40 -11.47 18.97
C GLY A 256 -16.64 -12.24 17.68
N ILE A 257 -17.10 -11.60 16.60
CA ILE A 257 -17.42 -12.25 15.32
C ILE A 257 -16.20 -12.20 14.40
N PRO A 258 -15.51 -13.32 14.13
CA PRO A 258 -14.34 -13.33 13.27
C PRO A 258 -14.76 -13.20 11.80
N VAL A 259 -14.39 -12.10 11.15
CA VAL A 259 -14.52 -11.94 9.70
C VAL A 259 -13.12 -11.95 9.09
N ASP A 260 -12.86 -12.91 8.19
CA ASP A 260 -11.56 -13.01 7.52
C ASP A 260 -11.39 -11.87 6.49
N PRO A 261 -10.18 -11.29 6.35
CA PRO A 261 -9.87 -10.30 5.31
C PRO A 261 -10.19 -10.77 3.90
N LEU A 262 -10.10 -12.08 3.65
CA LEU A 262 -10.51 -12.73 2.40
C LEU A 262 -11.95 -12.40 2.01
N VAL A 263 -12.83 -12.20 2.98
CA VAL A 263 -14.25 -11.84 2.76
C VAL A 263 -14.47 -10.34 2.94
N ALA A 264 -13.91 -9.75 4.01
CA ALA A 264 -14.17 -8.35 4.36
C ALA A 264 -13.74 -7.38 3.25
N LEU A 265 -12.56 -7.60 2.64
CA LEU A 265 -11.99 -6.66 1.68
C LEU A 265 -12.74 -6.71 0.33
N PRO A 266 -13.04 -7.87 -0.27
CA PRO A 266 -13.88 -7.92 -1.46
C PRO A 266 -15.28 -7.36 -1.23
N VAL A 267 -15.90 -7.63 -0.07
CA VAL A 267 -17.21 -7.04 0.26
C VAL A 267 -17.14 -5.52 0.29
N GLY A 268 -16.11 -4.93 0.91
CA GLY A 268 -15.91 -3.48 0.88
C GLY A 268 -15.70 -2.93 -0.53
N GLY A 269 -14.95 -3.65 -1.38
CA GLY A 269 -14.76 -3.26 -2.78
C GLY A 269 -16.06 -3.29 -3.60
N ILE A 270 -16.88 -4.33 -3.41
CA ILE A 270 -18.20 -4.44 -4.04
C ILE A 270 -19.11 -3.29 -3.56
N VAL A 271 -19.16 -3.04 -2.25
CA VAL A 271 -19.93 -1.92 -1.69
C VAL A 271 -19.46 -0.58 -2.27
N CYS A 272 -18.15 -0.39 -2.44
CA CYS A 272 -17.60 0.81 -3.07
C CYS A 272 -18.13 1.00 -4.49
N ILE A 273 -18.13 -0.05 -5.32
CA ILE A 273 -18.57 0.01 -6.72
C ILE A 273 -20.07 0.30 -6.79
N LEU A 274 -20.87 -0.35 -5.94
CA LEU A 274 -22.32 -0.15 -5.84
C LEU A 274 -22.66 1.27 -5.37
N ALA A 275 -22.03 1.72 -4.27
CA ALA A 275 -22.29 3.02 -3.68
C ALA A 275 -21.88 4.17 -4.61
N SER A 276 -20.80 4.01 -5.36
CA SER A 276 -20.35 5.00 -6.34
C SER A 276 -21.15 4.97 -7.65
N GLY A 277 -22.07 4.02 -7.83
CA GLY A 277 -22.94 3.93 -9.03
C GLY A 277 -22.21 3.48 -10.32
N HIS A 278 -20.98 2.99 -10.21
CA HIS A 278 -20.11 2.65 -11.35
C HIS A 278 -20.06 1.14 -11.62
N LEU A 279 -21.21 0.45 -11.62
CA LEU A 279 -21.26 -1.01 -11.84
C LEU A 279 -20.63 -1.46 -13.17
N ARG A 280 -20.63 -0.59 -14.19
CA ARG A 280 -20.00 -0.88 -15.48
C ARG A 280 -18.49 -1.09 -15.38
N ARG A 281 -17.84 -0.50 -14.37
CA ARG A 281 -16.39 -0.62 -14.12
C ARG A 281 -16.03 -1.80 -13.23
N PHE A 282 -16.98 -2.68 -12.89
CA PHE A 282 -16.75 -3.81 -12.00
C PHE A 282 -15.58 -4.70 -12.46
N HIS A 283 -15.61 -5.15 -13.72
CA HIS A 283 -14.54 -5.99 -14.27
C HIS A 283 -13.20 -5.26 -14.28
N GLU A 284 -13.20 -4.00 -14.72
CA GLU A 284 -11.97 -3.17 -14.75
C GLU A 284 -11.38 -2.95 -13.35
N SER A 285 -12.22 -2.75 -12.33
CA SER A 285 -11.79 -2.64 -10.93
C SER A 285 -11.15 -3.93 -10.43
N LEU A 286 -11.71 -5.09 -10.79
CA LEU A 286 -11.16 -6.39 -10.40
C LEU A 286 -9.82 -6.67 -11.08
N ASP A 287 -9.75 -6.50 -12.40
CA ASP A 287 -8.54 -6.75 -13.19
C ASP A 287 -7.39 -5.83 -12.73
N TYR A 288 -7.70 -4.55 -12.51
CA TYR A 288 -6.74 -3.60 -11.97
C TYR A 288 -6.26 -4.00 -10.58
N GLY A 289 -7.20 -4.34 -9.68
CA GLY A 289 -6.90 -4.76 -8.32
C GLY A 289 -5.99 -5.99 -8.25
N ILE A 290 -6.33 -7.03 -9.02
CA ILE A 290 -5.55 -8.26 -9.13
C ILE A 290 -4.17 -7.98 -9.73
N SER A 291 -4.10 -7.19 -10.81
CA SER A 291 -2.83 -6.84 -11.45
C SER A 291 -1.85 -6.16 -10.48
N LYS A 292 -2.33 -5.18 -9.69
CA LYS A 292 -1.48 -4.50 -8.70
C LYS A 292 -1.09 -5.40 -7.51
N MET A 293 -1.94 -6.35 -7.10
CA MET A 293 -1.63 -7.28 -6.01
C MET A 293 -0.80 -8.49 -6.44
N SER A 294 -0.84 -8.88 -7.72
CA SER A 294 -0.19 -10.08 -8.24
C SER A 294 1.33 -10.05 -8.04
N GLY A 295 1.97 -8.91 -8.32
CA GLY A 295 3.41 -8.76 -8.08
C GLY A 295 3.80 -8.95 -6.61
N VAL A 296 2.98 -8.45 -5.68
CA VAL A 296 3.20 -8.59 -4.23
C VAL A 296 2.92 -10.02 -3.76
N ALA A 297 1.89 -10.66 -4.29
CA ALA A 297 1.59 -12.07 -4.05
C ALA A 297 2.72 -12.99 -4.51
N ILE A 298 3.24 -12.79 -5.73
CA ILE A 298 4.38 -13.53 -6.27
C ILE A 298 5.63 -13.31 -5.41
N LEU A 299 5.84 -12.08 -4.93
CA LEU A 299 6.97 -11.77 -4.06
C LEU A 299 6.95 -12.62 -2.77
N LEU A 300 5.78 -12.93 -2.21
CA LEU A 300 5.65 -13.74 -0.99
C LEU A 300 5.93 -15.23 -1.18
N VAL A 301 5.81 -15.74 -2.39
CA VAL A 301 6.21 -17.12 -2.71
C VAL A 301 7.71 -17.31 -2.42
N GLY A 302 8.53 -16.29 -2.72
CA GLY A 302 9.97 -16.31 -2.47
C GLY A 302 10.33 -16.55 -0.98
N PRO A 303 9.94 -15.66 -0.05
CA PRO A 303 10.09 -15.88 1.38
C PRO A 303 9.43 -17.15 1.88
N GLY A 304 8.27 -17.54 1.32
CA GLY A 304 7.62 -18.81 1.64
C GLY A 304 8.52 -20.01 1.40
N THR A 305 9.31 -20.03 0.31
CA THR A 305 10.27 -21.12 0.10
C THR A 305 11.45 -21.15 1.08
N LEU A 306 11.70 -20.05 1.79
CA LEU A 306 12.79 -19.94 2.78
C LEU A 306 12.36 -20.23 4.23
N ALA A 307 11.06 -20.28 4.50
CA ALA A 307 10.48 -20.51 5.82
C ALA A 307 10.61 -21.97 6.24
#